data_AF-A0A6U2D917-F1
#
_entry.id   AF-A0A6U2D917-F1
#
_cell.length_a   1.000
_cell.length_b   1.000
_cell.length_c   1.000
_cell.angle_alpha   90.00
_cell.angle_beta   90.00
_cell.angle_gamma   90.00
#
_symmetry.space_group_name_H-M   'P 1'
#
loop_
_entity.id
_entity.type
_entity.pdbx_description
1 polymer ?
#
loop_
_entity_poly.entity_id
_entity_poly.type
_entity_poly.pdbx_seq_one_letter_code
_entity_poly.pdbx_strand_id
1 'polypeptide(L)'
;VFDWSGYTIGYFGRPFEAKGGPQGGAFDKDLDYFRTIIGSGTIVPGLECALRTMKPGGIRQVVIPYGQLSYPPDDLEHNRVGPKPTTFSGQRALNFVLENPRVDRTLLFNVKVVRVDKKDGKGGFIRG
;
A
#
# COMPACT_ATOMS: atom_id res chain seq x y z
N VAL A 1 9.38 6.20 -1.21
CA VAL A 1 8.90 6.09 0.18
C VAL A 1 7.51 6.69 0.25
N PHE A 2 6.53 5.95 0.76
CA PHE A 2 5.15 6.43 0.81
C PHE A 2 4.46 5.98 2.09
N ASP A 3 3.46 6.75 2.49
CA ASP A 3 2.51 6.37 3.50
C ASP A 3 1.23 5.85 2.86
N TRP A 4 0.52 4.95 3.53
CA TRP A 4 -0.66 4.32 2.96
C TRP A 4 -1.69 3.88 4.01
N SER A 5 -2.95 3.84 3.60
CA SER A 5 -4.03 3.12 4.26
C SER A 5 -4.87 2.36 3.22
N GLY A 6 -5.53 1.31 3.65
CA GLY A 6 -6.20 0.35 2.77
C GLY A 6 -7.62 0.05 3.22
N TYR A 7 -8.56 0.00 2.27
CA TYR A 7 -9.99 -0.21 2.50
C TYR A 7 -10.60 -1.22 1.53
N THR A 8 -11.55 -1.98 2.04
CA THR A 8 -12.35 -2.97 1.30
C THR A 8 -13.61 -2.33 0.71
N ILE A 9 -13.48 -1.49 -0.31
CA ILE A 9 -14.64 -0.70 -0.80
C ILE A 9 -15.77 -1.54 -1.40
N GLY A 10 -15.44 -2.66 -2.04
CA GLY A 10 -16.44 -3.63 -2.52
C GLY A 10 -17.12 -4.43 -1.39
N TYR A 11 -16.65 -4.26 -0.14
CA TYR A 11 -17.18 -4.93 1.04
C TYR A 11 -17.26 -3.99 2.25
N PHE A 12 -18.29 -3.14 2.27
CA PHE A 12 -18.63 -2.20 3.35
C PHE A 12 -17.57 -1.10 3.65
N GLY A 13 -16.55 -0.93 2.82
CA GLY A 13 -15.55 0.12 3.00
C GLY A 13 -14.72 -0.02 4.27
N ARG A 14 -14.59 -1.24 4.82
CA ARG A 14 -13.88 -1.46 6.08
C ARG A 14 -12.37 -1.26 5.89
N PRO A 15 -11.70 -0.50 6.78
CA PRO A 15 -10.26 -0.37 6.73
C PRO A 15 -9.62 -1.73 7.04
N PHE A 16 -8.67 -2.14 6.21
CA PHE A 16 -7.79 -3.26 6.47
C PHE A 16 -6.39 -2.79 6.90
N GLU A 17 -6.07 -1.52 6.63
CA GLU A 17 -4.93 -0.81 7.22
C GLU A 17 -5.38 0.62 7.50
N ALA A 18 -5.14 1.12 8.71
CA ALA A 18 -5.42 2.50 9.08
C ALA A 18 -4.27 3.05 9.93
N LYS A 19 -3.62 4.10 9.43
CA LYS A 19 -2.65 4.87 10.20
C LYS A 19 -3.34 6.11 10.74
N GLY A 20 -3.78 6.01 11.99
CA GLY A 20 -4.65 6.99 12.64
C GLY A 20 -4.24 7.31 14.08
N GLY A 21 -2.94 7.27 14.40
CA GLY A 21 -2.45 7.94 15.60
C GLY A 21 -2.51 9.47 15.43
N PRO A 22 -2.53 10.26 16.52
CA PRO A 22 -2.44 11.71 16.43
C PRO A 22 -1.20 12.10 15.62
N GLN A 23 -1.38 12.82 14.51
CA GLN A 23 -0.29 13.39 13.72
C GLN A 23 -0.01 14.80 14.26
N GLY A 24 1.23 15.08 14.67
CA GLY A 24 1.66 16.43 15.09
C GLY A 24 1.96 16.62 16.58
N GLY A 25 2.26 15.55 17.32
CA GLY A 25 2.81 15.65 18.68
C GLY A 25 4.35 15.65 18.68
N ALA A 26 4.98 16.15 19.75
CA ALA A 26 6.43 16.10 19.97
C ALA A 26 7.03 14.66 20.05
N PHE A 27 6.17 13.65 19.91
CA PHE A 27 6.47 12.22 19.84
C PHE A 27 5.80 11.60 18.61
N ASP A 28 5.79 12.29 17.46
CA ASP A 28 5.45 11.68 16.17
C ASP A 28 6.35 10.44 16.05
N LYS A 29 5.76 9.28 16.35
CA LYS A 29 6.41 7.96 16.32
C LYS A 29 7.16 7.85 15.00
N ASP A 30 8.24 7.09 14.97
CA ASP A 30 8.89 6.69 13.72
C ASP A 30 7.81 6.19 12.75
N LEU A 31 7.41 7.08 11.83
CA LEU A 31 6.33 6.81 10.91
C LEU A 31 6.83 5.67 10.04
N ASP A 32 6.24 4.49 10.23
CA ASP A 32 6.69 3.29 9.53
C ASP A 32 6.22 3.37 8.07
N TYR A 33 6.97 4.14 7.29
CA TYR A 33 6.69 4.38 5.89
C TYR A 33 7.03 3.15 5.07
N PHE A 34 6.16 2.85 4.12
CA PHE A 34 6.43 1.78 3.16
C PHE A 34 7.53 2.23 2.17
N ARG A 35 8.47 1.34 1.91
CA ARG A 35 9.58 1.56 0.99
C ARG A 35 9.52 0.53 -0.13
N THR A 36 9.60 1.00 -1.36
CA THR A 36 9.62 0.17 -2.55
C THR A 36 10.52 0.81 -3.59
N ILE A 37 11.04 -0.01 -4.50
CA ILE A 37 11.75 0.43 -5.70
C ILE A 37 10.74 0.34 -6.84
N ILE A 38 10.52 1.42 -7.59
CA ILE A 38 9.63 1.35 -8.75
C ILE A 38 10.22 0.39 -9.78
N GLY A 39 9.43 -0.58 -10.22
CA GLY A 39 9.80 -1.63 -11.16
C GLY A 39 10.34 -2.90 -10.52
N SER A 40 10.40 -3.02 -9.18
CA SER A 40 10.85 -4.25 -8.52
C SER A 40 9.75 -5.32 -8.40
N GLY A 41 8.49 -4.97 -8.67
CA GLY A 41 7.36 -5.90 -8.54
C GLY A 41 7.03 -6.28 -7.09
N THR A 42 7.46 -5.49 -6.10
CA THR A 42 7.24 -5.75 -4.66
C THR A 42 5.98 -5.09 -4.11
N ILE A 43 5.20 -4.41 -4.95
CA ILE A 43 3.90 -3.83 -4.61
C ILE A 43 2.86 -4.19 -5.68
N VAL A 44 1.58 -4.16 -5.32
CA VAL A 44 0.50 -4.43 -6.27
C VAL A 44 0.61 -3.51 -7.50
N PRO A 45 0.48 -4.04 -8.73
CA PRO A 45 0.80 -3.27 -9.94
C PRO A 45 -0.02 -1.97 -10.11
N GLY A 46 -1.29 -1.98 -9.71
CA GLY A 46 -2.13 -0.79 -9.77
C GLY A 46 -1.59 0.36 -8.91
N LEU A 47 -1.00 0.05 -7.75
CA LEU A 47 -0.38 1.03 -6.88
C LEU A 47 0.94 1.55 -7.45
N GLU A 48 1.74 0.68 -8.05
CA GLU A 48 2.99 1.08 -8.70
C GLU A 48 2.74 2.06 -9.87
N CYS A 49 1.73 1.77 -10.69
CA CYS A 49 1.27 2.67 -11.76
C CYS A 49 0.91 4.06 -11.22
N ALA A 50 0.18 4.12 -10.09
CA ALA A 50 -0.17 5.39 -9.46
C ALA A 50 1.08 6.14 -8.98
N LEU A 51 1.94 5.48 -8.20
CA LEU A 51 3.15 6.06 -7.62
C LEU A 51 4.11 6.61 -8.68
N ARG A 52 4.24 5.94 -9.83
CA ARG A 52 5.09 6.41 -10.95
C ARG A 52 4.73 7.81 -11.46
N THR A 53 3.48 8.22 -11.30
CA THR A 53 2.96 9.52 -11.75
C THR A 53 2.90 10.58 -10.65
N MET A 54 3.25 10.20 -9.41
CA MET A 54 3.15 11.08 -8.25
C MET A 54 4.49 11.77 -7.95
N LYS A 55 4.41 12.95 -7.34
CA LYS A 55 5.56 13.70 -6.83
C LYS A 55 5.58 13.65 -5.30
N PRO A 56 6.73 13.85 -4.63
CA PRO A 56 6.79 14.04 -3.18
C PRO A 56 5.75 15.05 -2.67
N GLY A 57 5.09 14.73 -1.56
CA GLY A 57 3.97 15.48 -1.00
C GLY A 57 2.60 15.16 -1.62
N GLY A 58 2.56 14.54 -2.81
CA GLY A 58 1.32 14.19 -3.49
C GLY A 58 0.51 13.13 -2.74
N ILE A 59 -0.81 13.34 -2.68
CA ILE A 59 -1.78 12.44 -2.07
C ILE A 59 -2.76 11.98 -3.14
N ARG A 60 -3.10 10.68 -3.17
CA ARG A 60 -4.07 10.13 -4.12
C ARG A 60 -4.85 8.97 -3.49
N GLN A 61 -6.12 8.86 -3.87
CA GLN A 61 -6.90 7.63 -3.68
C GLN A 61 -6.77 6.78 -4.94
N VAL A 62 -6.38 5.52 -4.77
CA VAL A 62 -6.15 4.57 -5.85
C VAL A 62 -7.13 3.42 -5.68
N VAL A 63 -8.06 3.30 -6.62
CA VAL A 63 -9.01 2.19 -6.66
C VAL A 63 -8.44 1.10 -7.55
N ILE A 64 -8.29 -0.10 -7.01
CA ILE A 64 -7.67 -1.24 -7.68
C ILE A 64 -8.71 -2.37 -7.77
N PRO A 65 -9.21 -2.69 -8.97
CA PRO A 65 -10.08 -3.84 -9.16
C PRO A 65 -9.29 -5.13 -8.95
N TYR A 66 -9.99 -6.20 -8.57
CA TYR A 66 -9.39 -7.52 -8.51
C TYR A 66 -8.91 -8.00 -9.88
N GLY A 67 -7.81 -8.75 -9.90
CA GLY A 67 -7.17 -9.25 -11.11
C GLY A 67 -5.71 -8.81 -11.20
N GLN A 68 -5.22 -8.57 -12.41
CA GLN A 68 -3.79 -8.33 -12.69
C GLN A 68 -3.20 -7.09 -12.01
N LEU A 69 -4.04 -6.14 -11.58
CA LEU A 69 -3.59 -4.92 -10.90
C LEU A 69 -3.55 -5.04 -9.37
N SER A 70 -4.11 -6.12 -8.81
CA SER A 70 -4.25 -6.38 -7.38
C SER A 70 -3.24 -7.43 -6.90
N TYR A 71 -3.47 -7.99 -5.71
CA TYR A 71 -2.66 -9.09 -5.16
C TYR A 71 -2.81 -10.36 -6.01
N PRO A 72 -1.71 -11.09 -6.27
CA PRO A 72 -1.74 -12.40 -6.91
C PRO A 72 -2.61 -13.39 -6.13
N PRO A 73 -3.42 -14.21 -6.82
CA PRO A 73 -4.29 -15.18 -6.16
C PRO A 73 -3.52 -16.29 -5.44
N ASP A 74 -2.25 -16.51 -5.79
CA ASP A 74 -1.34 -17.50 -5.22
C ASP A 74 -0.46 -16.96 -4.07
N ASP A 75 -0.62 -15.68 -3.70
CA ASP A 75 0.16 -15.02 -2.63
C ASP A 75 -0.74 -14.64 -1.43
N LEU A 76 -1.34 -15.64 -0.76
CA LEU A 76 -2.30 -15.42 0.33
C LEU A 76 -1.70 -14.74 1.58
N GLU A 77 -0.39 -14.85 1.74
CA GLU A 77 0.35 -14.22 2.83
C GLU A 77 0.87 -12.81 2.46
N HIS A 78 0.69 -12.37 1.21
CA HIS A 78 1.18 -11.10 0.67
C HIS A 78 2.69 -10.92 0.88
N ASN A 79 3.45 -11.99 0.67
CA ASN A 79 4.90 -12.02 0.86
C ASN A 79 5.64 -11.58 -0.42
N ARG A 80 5.04 -11.75 -1.60
CA ARG A 80 5.63 -11.30 -2.87
C ARG A 80 5.28 -9.86 -3.16
N VAL A 81 4.02 -9.48 -2.98
CA VAL A 81 3.57 -8.11 -3.24
C VAL A 81 2.90 -7.50 -2.03
N GLY A 82 3.32 -6.27 -1.72
CA GLY A 82 2.70 -5.44 -0.71
C GLY A 82 1.75 -4.38 -1.30
N PRO A 83 1.29 -3.45 -0.46
CA PRO A 83 1.64 -3.35 0.96
C PRO A 83 0.79 -4.31 1.82
N LYS A 84 1.38 -4.89 2.86
CA LYS A 84 0.70 -5.85 3.75
C LYS A 84 0.21 -5.15 5.02
N PRO A 85 -1.00 -5.45 5.53
CA PRO A 85 -1.48 -4.89 6.79
C PRO A 85 -0.56 -5.24 7.96
N THR A 86 -0.40 -4.30 8.88
CA THR A 86 0.47 -4.49 10.06
C THR A 86 -0.21 -5.28 11.19
N THR A 87 -1.54 -5.38 11.16
CA THR A 87 -2.33 -6.04 12.19
C THR A 87 -2.91 -7.37 11.70
N PHE A 88 -3.07 -8.34 12.61
CA PHE A 88 -3.72 -9.62 12.30
C PHE A 88 -5.16 -9.45 11.80
N SER A 89 -5.92 -8.53 12.41
CA SER A 89 -7.29 -8.21 11.98
C SER A 89 -7.31 -7.60 10.58
N GLY A 90 -6.36 -6.70 10.27
CA GLY A 90 -6.18 -6.14 8.94
C GLY A 90 -5.87 -7.20 7.89
N GLN A 91 -4.94 -8.11 8.19
CA GLN A 91 -4.60 -9.24 7.32
C GLN A 91 -5.83 -10.11 7.05
N ARG A 92 -6.60 -10.45 8.09
CA ARG A 92 -7.84 -11.23 7.95
C ARG A 92 -8.88 -10.50 7.09
N ALA A 93 -9.02 -9.18 7.26
CA ALA A 93 -9.97 -8.39 6.48
C ALA A 93 -9.60 -8.33 4.99
N LEU A 94 -8.32 -8.13 4.67
CA LEU A 94 -7.81 -8.15 3.31
C LEU A 94 -8.04 -9.53 2.66
N ASN A 95 -7.65 -10.59 3.34
CA ASN A 95 -7.80 -11.97 2.85
C ASN A 95 -9.26 -12.35 2.64
N PHE A 96 -10.15 -11.99 3.58
CA PHE A 96 -11.58 -12.25 3.45
C PHE A 96 -12.14 -11.72 2.13
N VAL A 97 -11.74 -10.52 1.71
CA VAL A 97 -12.21 -9.95 0.45
C VAL A 97 -11.55 -10.64 -0.74
N LEU A 98 -10.23 -10.81 -0.75
CA LEU A 98 -9.53 -11.39 -1.89
C LEU A 98 -9.95 -12.85 -2.19
N GLU A 99 -10.20 -13.63 -1.15
CA GLU A 99 -10.53 -15.06 -1.22
C GLU A 99 -12.03 -15.33 -1.43
N ASN A 100 -12.90 -14.35 -1.18
CA ASN A 100 -14.35 -14.55 -1.28
C ASN A 100 -14.87 -14.12 -2.67
N PRO A 101 -15.24 -15.06 -3.57
CA PRO A 101 -15.73 -14.72 -4.90
C PRO A 101 -17.15 -14.12 -4.89
N ARG A 102 -17.84 -14.11 -3.75
CA ARG A 102 -19.22 -13.60 -3.61
C ARG A 102 -19.28 -12.11 -3.27
N VAL A 103 -18.13 -11.46 -3.05
CA VAL A 103 -18.07 -10.02 -2.78
C VAL A 103 -17.34 -9.30 -3.90
N ASP A 104 -17.58 -7.99 -4.05
CA ASP A 104 -16.73 -7.17 -4.90
C ASP A 104 -15.35 -7.05 -4.24
N ARG A 105 -14.33 -7.49 -4.98
CA ARG A 105 -12.95 -7.61 -4.51
C ARG A 105 -12.11 -6.37 -4.82
N THR A 106 -12.76 -5.28 -5.17
CA THR A 106 -12.14 -3.98 -5.40
C THR A 106 -11.62 -3.40 -4.08
N LEU A 107 -10.36 -2.99 -4.11
CA LEU A 107 -9.66 -2.37 -2.98
C LEU A 107 -9.46 -0.88 -3.24
N LEU A 108 -9.38 -0.11 -2.16
CA LEU A 108 -8.99 1.29 -2.21
C LEU A 108 -7.75 1.51 -1.35
N PHE A 109 -6.79 2.20 -1.92
CA PHE A 109 -5.58 2.65 -1.23
C PHE A 109 -5.54 4.16 -1.18
N ASN A 110 -5.46 4.73 0.00
CA ASN A 110 -5.04 6.12 0.15
C ASN A 110 -3.52 6.12 0.25
N VAL A 111 -2.84 6.90 -0.58
CA VAL A 111 -1.38 6.98 -0.57
C VAL A 111 -0.89 8.41 -0.54
N LYS A 112 0.19 8.64 0.20
CA LYS A 112 0.96 9.88 0.23
C LYS A 112 2.41 9.58 -0.12
N VAL A 113 2.93 10.15 -1.20
CA VAL A 113 4.37 10.05 -1.48
C VAL A 113 5.11 10.94 -0.50
N VAL A 114 5.91 10.33 0.37
CA VAL A 114 6.68 11.05 1.38
C VAL A 114 7.97 11.56 0.77
N ARG A 115 8.66 10.70 0.00
CA ARG A 115 9.97 10.99 -0.58
C ARG A 115 10.28 10.07 -1.75
N VAL A 116 11.07 10.55 -2.70
CA VAL A 116 11.63 9.77 -3.80
C VAL A 116 13.15 9.75 -3.63
N ASP A 117 13.71 8.59 -3.35
CA ASP A 117 15.15 8.42 -3.15
C ASP A 117 15.86 8.10 -4.47
N LYS A 118 17.09 8.58 -4.63
CA LYS A 118 17.91 8.33 -5.82
C LYS A 118 18.86 7.17 -5.57
N LYS A 119 19.13 6.35 -6.59
CA LYS A 119 20.18 5.33 -6.51
C LYS A 119 21.54 5.99 -6.32
N ASP A 120 22.38 5.42 -5.47
CA ASP A 120 23.73 5.93 -5.18
C ASP A 120 24.83 5.38 -6.11
N GLY A 121 24.48 4.46 -7.02
CA GLY A 121 25.41 3.77 -7.92
C GLY A 121 26.20 2.62 -7.28
N LYS A 122 26.03 2.37 -5.99
CA LYS A 122 26.71 1.34 -5.18
C LYS A 122 25.75 0.28 -4.60
N GLY A 123 24.49 0.31 -5.03
CA GLY A 123 23.43 -0.58 -4.56
C GLY A 123 22.59 -0.03 -3.40
N GLY A 124 22.89 1.20 -2.95
CA GLY A 124 22.13 1.92 -1.95
C GLY A 124 21.30 3.07 -2.52
N PHE A 125 20.81 3.91 -1.61
CA PHE A 125 19.94 5.05 -1.93
C PHE A 125 20.37 6.30 -1.18
N ILE A 126 20.42 7.42 -1.91
CA ILE A 126 20.59 8.77 -1.38
C ILE A 126 19.20 9.36 -1.19
N ARG A 127 18.93 9.91 0.01
CA ARG A 127 17.69 10.63 0.27
C ARG A 127 17.55 11.79 -0.70
N GLY A 128 16.45 11.79 -1.46
CA GLY A 128 16.11 12.87 -2.39
C GLY A 128 15.29 13.98 -1.77
#